data_AF-A0A132GRC2-F1
#
_entry.id   AF-A0A132GRC2-F1
#
_cell.length_a   1.000
_cell.length_b   1.000
_cell.length_c   1.000
_cell.angle_alpha   90.00
_cell.angle_beta   90.00
_cell.angle_gamma   90.00
#
_symmetry.space_group_name_H-M   'P 1'
#
loop_
_entity.id
_entity.type
_entity.pdbx_description
1 polymer ?
#
loop_
_entity_poly.entity_id
_entity_poly.type
_entity_poly.pdbx_seq_one_letter_code
_entity_poly.pdbx_strand_id
1 'polypeptide(L)'
;MGRQKKEIKAKEPIRIRERKLANGNISLYLDVYQKGVRKYESLGLYLVPETSPRARTQNKEARQTAEKIKSDRILALQHASVKQWDKVP
;
A
#
# COMPACT_ATOMS: atom_id res chain seq x y z
N MET A 1 2.07 -3.46 38.08
CA MET A 1 1.26 -4.26 37.13
C MET A 1 1.39 -3.64 35.74
N GLY A 2 2.21 -4.24 34.87
CA GLY A 2 2.52 -3.71 33.54
C GLY A 2 1.27 -3.64 32.67
N ARG A 3 0.97 -2.45 32.15
CA ARG A 3 -0.18 -2.19 31.28
C ARG A 3 -0.01 -3.01 30.01
N GLN A 4 -0.76 -4.11 29.89
CA GLN A 4 -0.81 -4.92 28.68
C GLN A 4 -1.23 -4.02 27.52
N LYS A 5 -0.29 -3.74 26.63
CA LYS A 5 -0.49 -2.90 25.46
C LYS A 5 -1.43 -3.65 24.54
N LYS A 6 -2.72 -3.31 24.56
CA LYS A 6 -3.73 -3.86 23.64
C LYS A 6 -3.19 -3.65 22.23
N GLU A 7 -2.76 -4.73 21.59
CA GLU A 7 -2.44 -4.73 20.17
C GLU A 7 -3.74 -4.38 19.45
N ILE A 8 -3.82 -3.12 19.02
CA ILE A 8 -4.91 -2.64 18.19
C ILE A 8 -4.77 -3.41 16.87
N LYS A 9 -5.44 -4.55 16.75
CA LYS A 9 -5.78 -5.20 15.48
C LYS A 9 -6.68 -4.21 14.72
N ALA A 10 -6.09 -3.18 14.13
CA ALA A 10 -6.80 -2.32 13.20
C ALA A 10 -7.26 -3.21 12.04
N LYS A 11 -8.56 -3.17 11.73
CA LYS A 11 -9.25 -4.04 10.76
C LYS A 11 -8.61 -4.09 9.36
N GLU A 12 -7.81 -3.10 8.97
CA GLU A 12 -6.90 -3.18 7.83
C GLU A 12 -5.66 -2.32 8.13
N PRO A 13 -4.47 -2.91 8.34
CA PRO A 13 -3.26 -2.15 8.65
C PRO A 13 -2.71 -1.37 7.44
N ILE A 14 -3.16 -1.70 6.22
CA ILE A 14 -2.66 -1.11 4.97
C ILE A 14 -3.84 -0.80 4.06
N ARG A 15 -3.84 0.40 3.47
CA ARG A 15 -4.82 0.82 2.47
C ARG A 15 -4.13 1.43 1.25
N ILE A 16 -4.60 1.09 0.06
CA ILE A 16 -4.21 1.80 -1.16
C ILE A 16 -4.95 3.13 -1.19
N ARG A 17 -4.23 4.20 -1.51
CA ARG A 17 -4.78 5.52 -1.74
C ARG A 17 -4.32 6.07 -3.08
N GLU A 18 -5.12 6.99 -3.57
CA GLU A 18 -4.95 7.66 -4.84
C GLU A 18 -4.60 9.13 -4.58
N ARG A 19 -3.55 9.64 -5.24
CA ARG A 19 -3.21 11.07 -5.26
C ARG A 19 -3.23 11.56 -6.69
N LYS A 20 -4.10 12.52 -6.98
CA LYS A 20 -4.08 13.25 -8.26
C LYS A 20 -2.80 14.09 -8.34
N LEU A 21 -2.10 13.98 -9.47
CA LEU A 21 -0.91 14.74 -9.81
C LEU A 21 -1.28 15.90 -10.74
N ALA A 22 -0.41 16.92 -10.80
CA ALA A 22 -0.64 18.11 -11.62
C ALA A 22 -0.70 17.80 -13.13
N ASN A 23 -0.08 16.71 -13.57
CA ASN A 23 -0.11 16.25 -14.97
C ASN A 23 -1.40 15.50 -15.35
N GLY A 24 -2.36 15.37 -14.44
CA GLY A 24 -3.61 14.62 -14.67
C GLY A 24 -3.53 13.12 -14.38
N ASN A 25 -2.34 12.59 -14.09
CA ASN A 25 -2.19 11.20 -13.65
C ASN A 25 -2.55 11.05 -12.17
N ILE A 26 -2.81 9.81 -11.76
CA ILE A 26 -3.09 9.46 -10.37
C ILE A 26 -1.98 8.55 -9.85
N SER A 27 -1.22 8.98 -8.85
CA SER A 27 -0.25 8.13 -8.18
C SER A 27 -0.94 7.23 -7.14
N LEU A 28 -0.62 5.94 -7.16
CA LEU A 28 -1.04 4.98 -6.15
C LEU A 28 0.03 4.86 -5.05
N TYR A 29 -0.42 4.86 -3.80
CA TYR A 29 0.46 4.71 -2.65
C TYR A 29 -0.22 3.92 -1.54
N LEU A 30 0.58 3.31 -0.66
CA LEU A 30 0.08 2.64 0.53
C LEU A 30 0.11 3.60 1.72
N ASP A 31 -1.01 3.63 2.43
CA ASP A 31 -1.16 4.23 3.75
C ASP A 31 -1.09 3.10 4.79
N VAL A 32 0.06 2.98 5.45
CA VAL A 32 0.37 1.89 6.37
C VAL A 32 0.28 2.40 7.81
N TYR A 33 -0.57 1.79 8.62
CA TYR A 33 -0.65 2.05 10.05
C TYR A 33 -0.06 0.86 10.81
N GLN A 34 1.09 1.07 11.45
CA GLN A 34 1.77 0.04 12.22
C GLN A 34 2.22 0.60 13.57
N LYS A 35 1.84 -0.09 14.67
CA LYS A 35 2.28 0.24 16.04
C LYS A 35 2.05 1.71 16.45
N GLY A 36 0.97 2.33 15.96
CA GLY A 36 0.63 3.73 16.25
C GLY A 36 1.34 4.76 15.38
N VAL A 37 2.18 4.32 14.43
CA VAL A 37 2.87 5.19 13.46
C VAL A 37 2.24 5.02 12.09
N ARG A 38 1.93 6.15 11.44
CA ARG A 38 1.49 6.19 10.03
C ARG A 38 2.73 6.30 9.15
N LYS A 39 2.85 5.40 8.18
CA LYS A 39 3.90 5.40 7.16
C LYS A 39 3.26 5.53 5.78
N TYR A 40 3.89 6.36 4.97
CA TYR A 40 3.58 6.52 3.56
C TYR A 40 4.58 5.70 2.75
N GLU A 41 4.09 4.89 1.82
CA GLU A 41 4.91 4.09 0.92
C GLU A 41 4.43 4.27 -0.52
N SER A 42 5.28 4.86 -1.37
CA SER A 42 4.98 5.05 -2.79
C SER A 42 5.09 3.71 -3.51
N LEU A 43 4.09 3.38 -4.33
CA LEU A 43 4.13 2.15 -5.14
C LEU A 43 4.88 2.34 -6.46
N GLY A 44 5.18 3.59 -6.86
CA GLY A 44 5.69 3.88 -8.21
C GLY A 44 4.68 3.55 -9.33
N LEU A 45 3.43 3.26 -8.97
CA LEU A 45 2.35 2.97 -9.91
C LEU A 45 1.53 4.23 -10.16
N TYR A 46 1.17 4.44 -11.42
CA TYR A 46 0.42 5.59 -11.88
C TYR A 46 -0.75 5.14 -12.74
N LEU A 47 -1.92 5.71 -12.51
CA LEU A 47 -3.05 5.63 -13.42
C LEU A 47 -3.00 6.83 -14.36
N VAL A 48 -3.17 6.56 -15.64
CA VAL A 48 -3.25 7.57 -16.69
C VAL A 48 -4.72 7.90 -16.96
N PRO A 49 -5.04 9.10 -17.48
CA PRO A 49 -6.39 9.42 -17.92
C PRO A 49 -6.92 8.37 -18.91
N GLU A 50 -8.13 7.87 -18.70
CA GLU A 50 -8.74 6.80 -19.53
C GLU A 50 -9.25 7.30 -20.90
N THR A 51 -8.37 7.97 -21.65
CA THR A 51 -8.67 8.51 -22.99
C THR A 51 -8.62 7.45 -24.08
N SER A 52 -8.01 6.29 -23.81
CA SER A 52 -7.82 5.19 -24.77
C SER A 52 -8.16 3.83 -24.15
N PRO A 53 -8.63 2.85 -24.94
CA PRO A 53 -8.79 1.47 -24.47
C PRO A 53 -7.51 0.88 -23.87
N ARG A 54 -6.34 1.24 -24.40
CA ARG A 54 -5.03 0.80 -23.87
C ARG A 54 -4.78 1.35 -22.47
N ALA A 55 -5.13 2.63 -22.23
CA ALA A 55 -5.02 3.27 -20.93
C ALA A 55 -5.89 2.57 -19.88
N ARG A 56 -7.10 2.11 -20.25
CA ARG A 56 -7.97 1.33 -19.36
C ARG A 56 -7.34 0.00 -18.96
N THR A 57 -6.75 -0.72 -19.91
CA THR A 57 -6.04 -1.98 -19.64
C THR A 57 -4.85 -1.75 -18.72
N GLN A 58 -4.01 -0.75 -19.03
CA GLN A 58 -2.86 -0.39 -18.20
C GLN A 58 -3.27 0.01 -16.77
N ASN A 59 -4.33 0.79 -16.61
CA ASN A 59 -4.86 1.18 -15.30
C ASN A 59 -5.38 -0.03 -14.51
N LYS A 60 -6.03 -0.97 -15.19
CA LYS A 60 -6.50 -2.22 -14.58
C LYS A 60 -5.33 -3.06 -14.09
N GLU A 61 -4.29 -3.22 -14.89
CA GLU A 61 -3.05 -3.91 -14.51
C GLU A 61 -2.37 -3.21 -13.33
N ALA A 62 -2.21 -1.88 -13.38
CA ALA A 62 -1.63 -1.10 -12.29
C ALA A 62 -2.40 -1.27 -10.97
N ARG A 63 -3.75 -1.29 -11.00
CA ARG A 63 -4.56 -1.57 -9.82
C ARG A 63 -4.39 -2.99 -9.30
N GLN A 64 -4.30 -3.98 -10.18
CA GLN A 64 -4.02 -5.36 -9.77
C GLN A 64 -2.64 -5.51 -9.13
N THR A 65 -1.61 -4.85 -9.70
CA THR A 65 -0.28 -4.80 -9.10
C THR A 65 -0.31 -4.12 -7.73
N ALA A 66 -1.05 -3.02 -7.58
CA ALA A 66 -1.19 -2.35 -6.29
C ALA A 66 -1.85 -3.24 -5.23
N GLU A 67 -2.92 -3.96 -5.57
CA GLU A 67 -3.58 -4.93 -4.68
C GLU A 67 -2.64 -6.09 -4.30
N LYS A 68 -1.81 -6.56 -5.24
CA LYS A 68 -0.79 -7.56 -4.97
C LYS A 68 0.24 -7.04 -3.96
N ILE A 69 0.80 -5.84 -4.19
CA ILE A 69 1.77 -5.24 -3.26
C ILE A 69 1.14 -4.99 -1.88
N LYS A 70 -0.12 -4.53 -1.82
CA LYS A 70 -0.87 -4.41 -0.55
C LYS A 70 -0.94 -5.75 0.18
N SER A 71 -1.29 -6.82 -0.54
CA SER A 71 -1.42 -8.17 0.03
C SER A 71 -0.07 -8.68 0.55
N ASP A 72 1.00 -8.58 -0.26
CA ASP A 72 2.36 -8.94 0.12
C ASP A 72 2.82 -8.16 1.35
N ARG A 73 2.47 -6.88 1.44
CA ARG A 73 2.82 -6.04 2.58
C ARG A 73 2.03 -6.38 3.84
N ILE A 74 0.76 -6.76 3.72
CA ILE A 74 -0.04 -7.27 4.84
C ILE A 74 0.59 -8.56 5.38
N LEU A 75 0.94 -9.50 4.50
CA LEU A 75 1.65 -10.72 4.88
C LEU A 75 2.98 -10.39 5.55
N ALA A 76 3.80 -9.51 4.95
CA ALA A 76 5.06 -9.08 5.53
C ALA A 76 4.89 -8.42 6.91
N LEU A 77 3.82 -7.66 7.16
CA LEU A 77 3.54 -7.10 8.48
C LEU A 77 3.15 -8.16 9.51
N GLN A 78 2.35 -9.15 9.11
CA GLN A 78 1.99 -10.28 9.95
C GLN A 78 3.24 -11.10 10.30
N HIS A 79 4.04 -11.44 9.28
CA HIS A 79 5.27 -12.20 9.41
C HIS A 79 6.39 -11.44 10.09
N ALA A 80 6.52 -10.12 9.96
CA ALA A 80 7.59 -9.36 10.60
C ALA A 80 7.41 -9.10 12.10
N SER A 81 6.25 -9.45 12.65
CA SER A 81 6.14 -9.80 14.07
C SER A 81 7.16 -10.91 14.44
N VAL A 82 7.57 -11.69 13.44
CA VAL A 82 8.61 -12.72 13.42
C VAL A 82 9.75 -12.29 12.47
N LYS A 83 10.59 -11.34 12.91
CA LYS A 83 11.93 -11.04 12.36
C LYS A 83 12.03 -10.47 10.92
N GLN A 84 12.89 -9.45 10.82
CA GLN A 84 13.69 -9.05 9.65
C GLN A 84 12.98 -8.22 8.55
N TRP A 85 13.22 -6.91 8.60
CA TRP A 85 12.98 -5.93 7.54
C TRP A 85 14.31 -5.44 7.00
N ASP A 86 15.09 -6.34 6.41
CA ASP A 86 16.27 -5.95 5.67
C ASP A 86 16.39 -6.83 4.43
N LYS A 87 16.53 -6.17 3.28
CA LYS A 87 16.63 -6.69 1.90
C LYS A 87 15.34 -7.15 1.22
N VAL A 88 14.80 -6.25 0.42
CA VAL A 88 14.42 -6.58 -0.96
C VAL A 88 15.23 -5.65 -1.86
N PRO A 89 16.06 -6.17 -2.79
CA PRO A 89 16.87 -5.36 -3.71
C PRO A 89 16.03 -4.60 -4.75
#